data_AF-A0A954RE21-F1
#
_entry.id   AF-A0A954RE21-F1
#
_cell.length_a   1.000
_cell.length_b   1.000
_cell.length_c   1.000
_cell.angle_alpha   90.00
_cell.angle_beta   90.00
_cell.angle_gamma   90.00
#
_symmetry.space_group_name_H-M   'P 1'
#
loop_
_entity.id
_entity.type
_entity.pdbx_description
1 polymer ?
#
loop_
_entity_poly.entity_id
_entity_poly.type
_entity_poly.pdbx_seq_one_letter_code
_entity_poly.pdbx_strand_id
1 'polypeptide(L)'
;ESFVNQNPAKFGQDELGIVLSWRHLVSGRFYAIRQLKNYMVFLSSTNPPVAYGVVALTDPLKDLIGPNLPQIVNAVLLPFKDRIIYDGLLGGYYISFGSDIKLMLNENYRLAKEGQGIVTSLPVKAAPMPVAARSQPKKRKATKKPSSSQDVVPTLQTIVGMTDEFCRQRLNDEYAVLCRKLAEKLSRKRPSPLLRGQPKTWACGIIRTIGMVNFLDDRTSQPHMKLTAIDKVLGVGESTGQQKSMEIRKTLKIRQFDMEWTLPSHKEDHPLCWMLNVNGLLMDVRDAPREVQEIAFEKGLIPHIPADRDRASM
;
A
#
# COMPACT_ATOMS: atom_id res chain seq x y z
N GLU A 1 -0.03 -32.37 1.62
CA GLU A 1 0.58 -33.71 1.41
C GLU A 1 -0.34 -34.86 1.80
N SER A 2 -0.95 -34.84 3.00
CA SER A 2 -1.89 -35.90 3.44
C SER A 2 -3.03 -36.22 2.45
N PHE A 3 -3.65 -35.22 1.82
CA PHE A 3 -4.73 -35.43 0.82
C PHE A 3 -4.27 -36.24 -0.41
N VAL A 4 -3.10 -35.93 -0.96
CA VAL A 4 -2.56 -36.60 -2.15
C VAL A 4 -2.22 -38.06 -1.83
N ASN A 5 -1.63 -38.29 -0.65
CA ASN A 5 -1.25 -39.63 -0.22
C ASN A 5 -2.46 -40.52 0.08
N GLN A 6 -3.52 -39.97 0.65
CA GLN A 6 -4.75 -40.71 0.95
C GLN A 6 -5.63 -40.88 -0.30
N ASN A 7 -5.49 -39.98 -1.29
CA ASN A 7 -6.30 -39.91 -2.51
C ASN A 7 -7.80 -40.24 -2.29
N PRO A 8 -8.48 -39.58 -1.34
CA PRO A 8 -9.86 -39.93 -1.01
C PRO A 8 -10.82 -39.72 -2.18
N ALA A 9 -10.48 -38.82 -3.11
CA ALA A 9 -11.25 -38.51 -4.31
C ALA A 9 -10.95 -39.42 -5.52
N LYS A 10 -10.03 -40.40 -5.38
CA LYS A 10 -9.65 -41.36 -6.43
C LYS A 10 -9.18 -40.71 -7.74
N PHE A 11 -8.43 -39.62 -7.65
CA PHE A 11 -7.84 -38.92 -8.79
C PHE A 11 -6.74 -39.73 -9.47
N GLY A 12 -6.57 -39.50 -10.78
CA GLY A 12 -5.47 -40.03 -11.58
C GLY A 12 -4.13 -39.35 -11.24
N GLN A 13 -3.02 -39.92 -11.72
CA GLN A 13 -1.68 -39.38 -11.43
C GLN A 13 -1.48 -37.95 -11.93
N ASP A 14 -2.03 -37.61 -13.10
CA ASP A 14 -1.93 -36.25 -13.66
C ASP A 14 -2.68 -35.22 -12.80
N GLU A 15 -3.85 -35.60 -12.29
CA GLU A 15 -4.69 -34.77 -11.42
C GLU A 15 -4.04 -34.61 -10.04
N LEU A 16 -3.50 -35.68 -9.48
CA LEU A 16 -2.71 -35.63 -8.24
C LEU A 16 -1.47 -34.76 -8.40
N GLY A 17 -0.82 -34.78 -9.58
CA GLY A 17 0.27 -33.87 -9.93
C GLY A 17 -0.13 -32.40 -9.88
N ILE A 18 -1.33 -32.07 -10.38
CA ILE A 18 -1.90 -30.72 -10.27
C ILE A 18 -2.13 -30.36 -8.80
N VAL A 19 -2.78 -31.21 -8.02
CA VAL A 19 -3.04 -30.94 -6.59
C VAL A 19 -1.74 -30.76 -5.80
N LEU A 20 -0.71 -31.58 -6.09
CA LEU A 20 0.62 -31.42 -5.50
C LEU A 20 1.25 -30.05 -5.85
N SER A 21 1.05 -29.58 -7.07
CA SER A 21 1.59 -28.28 -7.51
C SER A 21 1.03 -27.11 -6.71
N TRP A 22 -0.16 -27.24 -6.10
CA TRP A 22 -0.79 -26.19 -5.28
C TRP A 22 0.02 -25.80 -4.04
N ARG A 23 1.04 -26.58 -3.65
CA ARG A 23 2.05 -26.14 -2.66
C ARG A 23 2.77 -24.84 -3.05
N HIS A 24 2.74 -24.48 -4.34
CA HIS A 24 3.32 -23.25 -4.89
C HIS A 24 2.30 -22.12 -5.03
N LEU A 25 1.11 -22.25 -4.41
CA LEU A 25 0.09 -21.23 -4.44
C LEU A 25 0.62 -19.86 -4.00
N VAL A 26 0.02 -18.80 -4.53
CA VAL A 26 0.27 -17.43 -4.09
C VAL A 26 -1.06 -16.88 -3.59
N SER A 27 -1.19 -16.81 -2.27
CA SER A 27 -2.33 -16.18 -1.62
C SER A 27 -2.02 -14.73 -1.30
N GLY A 28 -2.99 -13.84 -1.52
CA GLY A 28 -2.89 -12.49 -1.03
C GLY A 28 -3.81 -11.53 -1.74
N ARG A 29 -3.41 -10.26 -1.66
CA ARG A 29 -4.09 -9.13 -2.28
C ARG A 29 -3.41 -8.75 -3.58
N PHE A 30 -4.23 -8.54 -4.59
CA PHE A 30 -3.78 -8.10 -5.90
C PHE A 30 -4.58 -6.90 -6.37
N TYR A 31 -4.00 -6.13 -7.28
CA TYR A 31 -4.72 -5.18 -8.10
C TYR A 31 -5.03 -5.86 -9.43
N ALA A 32 -6.30 -6.13 -9.70
CA ALA A 32 -6.77 -6.44 -11.03
C ALA A 32 -6.69 -5.15 -11.86
N ILE A 33 -5.68 -5.05 -12.74
CA ILE A 33 -5.35 -3.77 -13.39
C ILE A 33 -5.74 -3.71 -14.87
N ARG A 34 -5.83 -4.87 -15.54
CA ARG A 34 -6.09 -4.94 -16.98
C ARG A 34 -6.54 -6.32 -17.43
N GLN A 35 -7.55 -6.39 -18.29
CA GLN A 35 -7.86 -7.59 -19.07
C GLN A 35 -7.02 -7.63 -20.35
N LEU A 36 -6.30 -8.73 -20.59
CA LEU A 36 -5.64 -9.03 -21.87
C LEU A 36 -6.40 -10.16 -22.59
N LYS A 37 -5.98 -10.50 -23.82
CA LYS A 37 -6.65 -11.50 -24.67
C LYS A 37 -6.86 -12.85 -23.96
N ASN A 38 -5.87 -13.30 -23.18
CA ASN A 38 -5.84 -14.67 -22.64
C ASN A 38 -5.97 -14.76 -21.11
N TYR A 39 -5.88 -13.64 -20.39
CA TYR A 39 -5.87 -13.60 -18.92
C TYR A 39 -6.12 -12.17 -18.41
N MET A 40 -6.53 -12.05 -17.16
CA MET A 40 -6.52 -10.79 -16.43
C MET A 40 -5.19 -10.62 -15.69
N VAL A 41 -4.65 -9.41 -15.66
CA VAL A 41 -3.42 -9.11 -14.94
C VAL A 41 -3.73 -8.75 -13.48
N PHE A 42 -3.22 -9.57 -12.57
CA PHE A 42 -3.24 -9.34 -11.13
C PHE A 42 -1.84 -8.87 -10.71
N LEU A 43 -1.73 -7.62 -10.26
CA LEU A 43 -0.47 -7.03 -9.81
C LEU A 43 -0.36 -7.17 -8.29
N SER A 44 0.70 -7.81 -7.80
CA SER A 44 0.92 -7.92 -6.36
C SER A 44 1.25 -6.58 -5.71
N SER A 45 0.96 -6.46 -4.42
CA SER A 45 1.41 -5.35 -3.58
C SER A 45 2.82 -5.56 -2.99
N THR A 46 3.61 -6.49 -3.53
CA THR A 46 4.98 -6.79 -3.07
C THR A 46 6.00 -5.81 -3.65
N ASN A 47 7.23 -5.80 -3.10
CA ASN A 47 8.35 -5.07 -3.67
C ASN A 47 9.56 -6.02 -3.85
N PRO A 48 9.99 -6.33 -5.08
CA PRO A 48 9.44 -5.84 -6.35
C PRO A 48 7.99 -6.32 -6.60
N PRO A 49 7.18 -5.56 -7.35
CA PRO A 49 5.84 -6.01 -7.76
C PRO A 49 5.96 -7.13 -8.79
N VAL A 50 5.02 -8.07 -8.75
CA VAL A 50 4.91 -9.19 -9.68
C VAL A 50 3.58 -9.08 -10.39
N ALA A 51 3.59 -9.19 -11.72
CA ALA A 51 2.39 -9.21 -12.54
C ALA A 51 2.03 -10.66 -12.89
N TYR A 52 0.89 -11.15 -12.40
CA TYR A 52 0.38 -12.48 -12.67
C TYR A 52 -0.68 -12.44 -13.75
N GLY A 53 -0.58 -13.31 -14.75
CA GLY A 53 -1.64 -13.54 -15.73
C GLY A 53 -2.58 -14.63 -15.24
N VAL A 54 -3.73 -14.22 -14.72
CA VAL A 54 -4.72 -15.09 -14.09
C VAL A 54 -5.85 -15.41 -15.07
N VAL A 55 -6.18 -16.69 -15.18
CA VAL A 55 -7.21 -17.23 -16.07
C VAL A 55 -8.44 -17.57 -15.24
N ALA A 56 -9.60 -17.29 -15.82
CA ALA A 56 -10.87 -17.68 -15.23
C ALA A 56 -11.19 -19.15 -15.55
N LEU A 57 -11.80 -19.86 -14.60
CA LEU A 57 -12.22 -21.26 -14.80
C LEU A 57 -13.52 -21.37 -15.59
N THR A 58 -14.46 -20.46 -15.35
CA THR A 58 -15.81 -20.48 -15.91
C THR A 58 -16.11 -19.14 -16.58
N ASP A 59 -16.53 -18.14 -15.80
CA ASP A 59 -16.93 -16.83 -16.27
C ASP A 59 -15.70 -15.94 -16.49
N PRO A 60 -15.67 -15.09 -17.54
CA PRO A 60 -14.59 -14.14 -17.71
C PRO A 60 -14.38 -13.29 -16.44
N LEU A 61 -13.14 -13.18 -15.96
CA LEU A 61 -12.82 -12.40 -14.75
C LEU A 61 -13.32 -10.94 -14.81
N LYS A 62 -13.44 -10.36 -16.01
CA LYS A 62 -14.01 -9.02 -16.24
C LYS A 62 -15.48 -8.92 -15.83
N ASP A 63 -16.24 -10.01 -15.90
CA ASP A 63 -17.66 -10.03 -15.59
C ASP A 63 -17.85 -10.24 -14.07
N LEU A 64 -16.93 -10.99 -13.43
CA LEU A 64 -16.88 -11.18 -11.99
C LEU A 64 -16.37 -9.95 -11.22
N ILE A 65 -15.31 -9.32 -11.72
CA ILE A 65 -14.69 -8.15 -11.09
C ILE A 65 -15.41 -6.87 -11.53
N GLY A 66 -15.97 -6.85 -12.74
CA GLY A 66 -16.63 -5.70 -13.32
C GLY A 66 -15.71 -4.86 -14.23
N PRO A 67 -16.30 -3.92 -14.99
CA PRO A 67 -15.61 -3.23 -16.09
C PRO A 67 -14.61 -2.14 -15.63
N ASN A 68 -14.75 -1.66 -14.39
CA ASN A 68 -14.00 -0.51 -13.89
C ASN A 68 -12.69 -0.96 -13.26
N LEU A 69 -11.61 -1.01 -14.05
CA LEU A 69 -10.26 -1.30 -13.56
C LEU A 69 -9.47 -0.02 -13.28
N PRO A 70 -8.52 -0.02 -12.32
CA PRO A 70 -8.11 -1.16 -11.50
C PRO A 70 -9.08 -1.47 -10.36
N GLN A 71 -9.07 -2.70 -9.85
CA GLN A 71 -9.79 -3.11 -8.63
C GLN A 71 -8.88 -3.88 -7.68
N ILE A 72 -9.12 -3.75 -6.37
CA ILE A 72 -8.48 -4.61 -5.38
C ILE A 72 -9.28 -5.91 -5.33
N VAL A 73 -8.55 -7.03 -5.44
CA VAL A 73 -9.10 -8.37 -5.32
C VAL A 73 -8.26 -9.17 -4.34
N ASN A 74 -8.92 -9.94 -3.48
CA ASN A 74 -8.28 -11.01 -2.72
C ASN A 74 -8.55 -12.32 -3.45
N ALA A 75 -7.51 -13.13 -3.62
CA ALA A 75 -7.61 -14.43 -4.26
C ALA A 75 -6.46 -15.33 -3.83
N VAL A 76 -6.67 -16.64 -3.93
CA VAL A 76 -5.57 -17.61 -3.98
C VAL A 76 -5.27 -17.96 -5.43
N LEU A 77 -4.05 -17.68 -5.87
CA LEU A 77 -3.56 -18.02 -7.19
C LEU A 77 -2.98 -19.43 -7.17
N LEU A 78 -3.57 -20.33 -7.96
CA LEU A 78 -3.23 -21.74 -8.01
C LEU A 78 -2.56 -22.10 -9.35
N PRO A 79 -1.49 -22.91 -9.35
CA PRO A 79 -0.99 -23.53 -10.56
C PRO A 79 -1.99 -24.54 -11.13
N PHE A 80 -2.24 -24.46 -12.43
CA PHE A 80 -3.09 -25.41 -13.16
C PHE A 80 -2.66 -25.52 -14.62
N LYS A 81 -2.09 -26.67 -15.01
CA LYS A 81 -1.70 -26.99 -16.41
C LYS A 81 -0.97 -25.83 -17.10
N ASP A 82 0.15 -25.40 -16.50
CA ASP A 82 0.99 -24.26 -16.92
C ASP A 82 0.31 -22.88 -16.96
N ARG A 83 -0.85 -22.77 -16.33
CA ARG A 83 -1.57 -21.50 -16.13
C ARG A 83 -1.69 -21.20 -14.64
N ILE A 84 -2.06 -19.96 -14.36
CA ILE A 84 -2.49 -19.53 -13.04
C ILE A 84 -4.01 -19.35 -13.08
N ILE A 85 -4.71 -20.06 -12.22
CA ILE A 85 -6.14 -19.87 -11.96
C ILE A 85 -6.34 -19.24 -10.58
N TYR A 86 -7.54 -18.78 -10.31
CA TYR A 86 -7.95 -18.40 -8.96
C TYR A 86 -8.79 -19.53 -8.32
N ASP A 87 -8.99 -19.48 -7.02
CA ASP A 87 -9.71 -20.45 -6.19
C ASP A 87 -11.25 -20.43 -6.34
N GLY A 88 -11.80 -19.60 -7.22
CA GLY A 88 -13.24 -19.42 -7.36
C GLY A 88 -13.83 -18.40 -6.38
N LEU A 89 -13.03 -17.83 -5.47
CA LEU A 89 -13.47 -16.87 -4.47
C LEU A 89 -12.80 -15.51 -4.75
N LEU A 90 -13.56 -14.55 -5.26
CA LEU A 90 -13.09 -13.18 -5.43
C LEU A 90 -13.77 -12.27 -4.42
N GLY A 91 -12.99 -11.79 -3.45
CA GLY A 91 -13.38 -10.66 -2.61
C GLY A 91 -13.06 -9.36 -3.36
N GLY A 92 -14.04 -8.83 -4.09
CA GLY A 92 -13.94 -7.54 -4.76
C GLY A 92 -14.37 -6.40 -3.85
N TYR A 93 -13.71 -5.25 -3.97
CA TYR A 93 -14.09 -4.03 -3.24
C TYR A 93 -14.59 -2.98 -4.23
N TYR A 94 -15.77 -2.41 -3.98
CA TYR A 94 -16.31 -1.28 -4.74
C TYR A 94 -15.56 0.02 -4.37
N ILE A 95 -14.31 0.13 -4.83
CA ILE A 95 -13.46 1.31 -4.61
C ILE A 95 -13.06 1.88 -5.97
N SER A 96 -13.34 3.16 -6.20
CA SER A 96 -12.86 3.88 -7.38
C SER A 96 -11.49 4.50 -7.11
N PHE A 97 -10.51 4.25 -7.99
CA PHE A 97 -9.19 4.86 -7.88
C PHE A 97 -9.08 6.16 -8.69
N GLY A 98 -8.58 7.21 -8.02
CA GLY A 98 -8.20 8.48 -8.65
C GLY A 98 -7.01 8.34 -9.63
N SER A 99 -6.79 9.38 -10.44
CA SER A 99 -5.81 9.38 -11.53
C SER A 99 -4.38 9.08 -11.08
N ASP A 100 -3.97 9.58 -9.91
CA ASP A 100 -2.61 9.40 -9.41
C ASP A 100 -2.32 7.94 -9.01
N ILE A 101 -3.31 7.25 -8.41
CA ILE A 101 -3.20 5.82 -8.08
C ILE A 101 -3.16 4.99 -9.37
N LYS A 102 -3.98 5.34 -10.36
CA LYS A 102 -3.96 4.69 -11.67
C LYS A 102 -2.58 4.84 -12.33
N LEU A 103 -1.96 6.02 -12.26
CA LEU A 103 -0.60 6.25 -12.76
C LEU A 103 0.44 5.39 -12.03
N MET A 104 0.40 5.38 -10.69
CA MET A 104 1.30 4.58 -9.87
C MET A 104 1.18 3.07 -10.18
N LEU A 105 -0.04 2.53 -10.26
CA LEU A 105 -0.27 1.12 -10.56
C LEU A 105 0.20 0.74 -11.96
N ASN A 106 0.04 1.65 -12.94
CA ASN A 106 0.57 1.45 -14.28
C ASN A 106 2.11 1.43 -14.32
N GLU A 107 2.79 2.28 -13.55
CA GLU A 107 4.26 2.24 -13.42
C GLU A 107 4.73 0.95 -12.74
N ASN A 108 4.09 0.54 -11.64
CA ASN A 108 4.42 -0.72 -10.96
C ASN A 108 4.22 -1.94 -11.88
N TYR A 109 3.16 -1.95 -12.69
CA TYR A 109 2.95 -2.96 -13.71
C TYR A 109 4.05 -2.95 -14.77
N ARG A 110 4.48 -1.77 -15.23
CA ARG A 110 5.57 -1.64 -16.20
C ARG A 110 6.87 -2.24 -15.64
N LEU A 111 7.22 -1.89 -14.40
CA LEU A 111 8.40 -2.41 -13.70
C LEU A 111 8.34 -3.93 -13.52
N ALA A 112 7.17 -4.46 -13.12
CA ALA A 112 6.97 -5.91 -12.98
C ALA A 112 7.18 -6.64 -14.33
N LYS A 113 6.59 -6.08 -15.40
CA LYS A 113 6.70 -6.61 -16.76
C LYS A 113 8.13 -6.53 -17.32
N GLU A 114 8.85 -5.44 -17.06
CA GLU A 114 10.26 -5.28 -17.45
C GLU A 114 11.18 -6.25 -16.70
N GLY A 115 10.87 -6.56 -15.44
CA GLY A 115 11.69 -7.44 -14.59
C GLY A 115 11.53 -8.93 -14.90
N GLN A 116 10.31 -9.45 -14.79
CA GLN A 116 10.04 -10.91 -14.91
C GLN A 116 9.02 -11.24 -16.00
N GLY A 117 8.60 -10.25 -16.80
CA GLY A 117 7.46 -10.41 -17.68
C GLY A 117 6.15 -10.54 -16.88
N ILE A 118 5.10 -11.00 -17.56
CA ILE A 118 3.87 -11.40 -16.89
C ILE A 118 4.01 -12.89 -16.55
N VAL A 119 4.01 -13.19 -15.26
CA VAL A 119 4.10 -14.56 -14.74
C VAL A 119 2.79 -15.27 -15.05
N THR A 120 2.86 -16.35 -15.83
CA THR A 120 1.68 -17.11 -16.26
C THR A 120 1.65 -18.53 -15.73
N SER A 121 2.68 -18.98 -15.00
CA SER A 121 2.75 -20.28 -14.33
C SER A 121 3.46 -20.17 -12.97
N LEU A 122 3.15 -21.09 -12.06
CA LEU A 122 3.79 -21.20 -10.74
C LEU A 122 4.54 -22.55 -10.62
N PRO A 123 5.65 -22.63 -9.87
CA PRO A 123 6.27 -21.54 -9.10
C PRO A 123 6.92 -20.48 -9.98
N VAL A 124 7.03 -19.25 -9.46
CA VAL A 124 7.69 -18.14 -10.17
C VAL A 124 9.15 -18.55 -10.43
N LYS A 125 9.52 -18.75 -11.69
CA LYS A 125 10.93 -18.99 -12.06
C LYS A 125 11.71 -17.71 -11.77
N ALA A 126 12.65 -17.78 -10.83
CA ALA A 126 13.51 -16.65 -10.52
C ALA A 126 14.37 -16.32 -11.76
N ALA A 127 14.01 -15.26 -12.49
CA ALA A 127 14.95 -14.65 -13.43
C ALA A 127 16.05 -13.96 -12.61
N PRO A 128 17.35 -14.12 -12.97
CA PRO A 128 18.39 -13.29 -12.39
C PRO A 128 18.05 -11.84 -12.71
N MET A 129 17.82 -11.05 -11.65
CA MET A 129 17.51 -9.64 -11.82
C MET A 129 18.65 -8.97 -12.59
N PRO A 130 18.36 -8.16 -13.62
CA PRO A 130 19.27 -7.10 -13.97
C PRO A 130 19.40 -6.25 -12.71
N VAL A 131 20.60 -6.21 -12.13
CA VAL A 131 21.00 -5.12 -11.26
C VAL A 131 20.75 -3.88 -12.10
N ALA A 132 19.64 -3.18 -11.83
CA ALA A 132 19.30 -1.95 -12.52
C ALA A 132 20.57 -1.10 -12.51
N ALA A 133 21.17 -0.92 -13.69
CA ALA A 133 22.35 -0.11 -13.85
C ALA A 133 21.98 1.23 -13.23
N ARG A 134 22.65 1.56 -12.13
CA ARG A 134 22.54 2.87 -11.48
C ARG A 134 22.72 3.89 -12.60
N SER A 135 21.64 4.53 -13.02
CA SER A 135 21.76 5.82 -13.67
C SER A 135 22.47 6.68 -12.64
N GLN A 136 23.76 6.95 -12.91
CA GLN A 136 24.59 7.72 -12.01
C GLN A 136 23.83 9.02 -11.73
N PRO A 137 23.63 9.41 -10.46
CA PRO A 137 23.12 10.74 -10.19
C PRO A 137 24.08 11.72 -10.85
N LYS A 138 23.60 12.53 -11.80
CA LYS A 138 24.34 13.69 -12.32
C LYS A 138 24.95 14.39 -11.11
N LYS A 139 26.28 14.52 -11.10
CA LYS A 139 27.06 15.17 -10.03
C LYS A 139 26.32 16.44 -9.59
N ARG A 140 25.62 16.37 -8.47
CA ARG A 140 25.17 17.56 -7.76
C ARG A 140 26.46 18.24 -7.30
N LYS A 141 26.67 19.49 -7.76
CA LYS A 141 27.71 20.37 -7.21
C LYS A 141 27.67 20.26 -5.69
N ALA A 142 28.83 20.04 -5.09
CA ALA A 142 28.98 19.96 -3.65
C ALA A 142 28.32 21.20 -3.00
N THR A 143 27.17 20.99 -2.39
CA THR A 143 26.59 21.98 -1.49
C THR A 143 27.55 22.10 -0.31
N LYS A 144 28.08 23.31 -0.13
CA LYS A 144 28.96 23.70 0.98
C LYS A 144 28.49 23.06 2.30
N LYS A 145 29.44 22.51 3.05
CA LYS A 145 29.29 22.04 4.44
C LYS A 145 28.46 23.07 5.22
N PRO A 146 27.28 22.74 5.77
CA PRO A 146 26.71 23.55 6.83
C PRO A 146 27.57 23.39 8.08
N SER A 147 28.02 24.55 8.54
CA SER A 147 28.51 24.88 9.88
C SER A 147 27.89 24.06 11.03
N SER A 148 28.76 23.67 11.97
CA SER A 148 28.56 23.58 13.43
C SER A 148 27.32 22.85 14.00
N SER A 149 27.58 21.76 14.74
CA SER A 149 26.86 21.33 15.95
C SER A 149 25.32 21.50 15.96
N GLN A 150 24.62 20.90 15.00
CA GLN A 150 23.17 20.79 15.11
C GLN A 150 22.80 19.62 16.02
N ASP A 151 22.24 19.93 17.18
CA ASP A 151 21.60 18.94 18.03
C ASP A 151 20.26 18.54 17.43
N VAL A 152 19.93 17.25 17.55
CA VAL A 152 18.70 16.69 16.99
C VAL A 152 17.45 17.30 17.63
N VAL A 153 17.52 17.65 18.92
CA VAL A 153 16.37 18.15 19.69
C VAL A 153 15.92 19.56 19.23
N PRO A 154 16.78 20.59 19.16
CA PRO A 154 16.37 21.90 18.63
C PRO A 154 15.92 21.83 17.15
N THR A 155 16.57 20.97 16.36
CA THR A 155 16.20 20.76 14.96
C THR A 155 14.79 20.16 14.84
N LEU A 156 14.48 19.16 15.67
CA LEU A 156 13.16 18.55 15.73
C LEU A 156 12.10 19.57 16.14
N GLN A 157 12.34 20.36 17.20
CA GLN A 157 11.41 21.39 17.67
C GLN A 157 11.10 22.42 16.57
N THR A 158 12.12 22.85 15.84
CA THR A 158 11.94 23.78 14.71
C THR A 158 11.05 23.17 13.63
N ILE A 159 11.29 21.91 13.25
CA ILE A 159 10.50 21.22 12.23
C ILE A 159 9.05 21.03 12.69
N VAL A 160 8.84 20.61 13.94
CA VAL A 160 7.51 20.43 14.54
C VAL A 160 6.75 21.74 14.55
N GLY A 161 7.37 22.85 14.98
CA GLY A 161 6.74 24.17 14.96
C GLY A 161 6.28 24.58 13.56
N MET A 162 7.10 24.34 12.53
CA MET A 162 6.73 24.60 11.15
C MET A 162 5.55 23.72 10.67
N THR A 163 5.55 22.44 11.01
CA THR A 163 4.45 21.55 10.60
C THR A 163 3.16 21.85 11.33
N ASP A 164 3.23 22.20 12.61
CA ASP A 164 2.07 22.54 13.43
C ASP A 164 1.40 23.81 12.94
N GLU A 165 2.20 24.85 12.67
CA GLU A 165 1.69 26.11 12.11
C GLU A 165 0.98 25.87 10.77
N PHE A 166 1.62 25.11 9.88
CA PHE A 166 1.03 24.78 8.59
C PHE A 166 -0.31 24.04 8.76
N CYS A 167 -0.34 23.00 9.60
CA CYS A 167 -1.53 22.18 9.77
C CYS A 167 -2.68 23.00 10.38
N ARG A 168 -2.39 23.86 11.36
CA ARG A 168 -3.41 24.73 11.98
C ARG A 168 -4.01 25.74 10.99
N GLN A 169 -3.17 26.32 10.12
CA GLN A 169 -3.62 27.33 9.18
C GLN A 169 -4.33 26.75 7.95
N ARG A 170 -3.98 25.53 7.53
CA ARG A 170 -4.33 25.00 6.19
C ARG A 170 -4.96 23.62 6.19
N LEU A 171 -4.84 22.85 7.26
CA LEU A 171 -5.33 21.48 7.38
C LEU A 171 -6.18 21.35 8.66
N ASN A 172 -5.82 20.45 9.57
CA ASN A 172 -6.47 20.24 10.86
C ASN A 172 -5.48 19.68 11.90
N ASP A 173 -5.96 19.47 13.12
CA ASP A 173 -5.15 18.98 14.24
C ASP A 173 -4.67 17.53 14.08
N GLU A 174 -5.44 16.68 13.40
CA GLU A 174 -5.06 15.28 13.15
C GLU A 174 -3.79 15.21 12.28
N TYR A 175 -3.69 16.06 11.25
CA TYR A 175 -2.48 16.21 10.45
C TYR A 175 -1.29 16.66 11.30
N ALA A 176 -1.50 17.62 12.22
CA ALA A 176 -0.42 18.11 13.09
C ALA A 176 0.13 16.98 13.97
N VAL A 177 -0.74 16.19 14.60
CA VAL A 177 -0.36 15.04 15.43
C VAL A 177 0.45 14.02 14.63
N LEU A 178 0.01 13.64 13.43
CA LEU A 178 0.75 12.70 12.59
C LEU A 178 2.08 13.27 12.10
N CYS A 179 2.14 14.57 11.78
CA CYS A 179 3.39 15.23 11.40
C CYS A 179 4.41 15.23 12.54
N ARG A 180 4.00 15.52 13.78
CA ARG A 180 4.85 15.42 14.98
C ARG A 180 5.39 14.01 15.17
N LYS A 181 4.51 13.01 15.14
CA LYS A 181 4.88 11.59 15.25
C LYS A 181 5.90 11.19 14.19
N LEU A 182 5.72 11.64 12.95
CA LEU A 182 6.63 11.36 11.84
C LEU A 182 8.00 12.03 12.05
N ALA A 183 8.01 13.29 12.46
CA ALA A 183 9.23 14.03 12.79
C ALA A 183 10.02 13.37 13.92
N GLU A 184 9.35 12.94 14.99
CA GLU A 184 9.97 12.20 16.09
C GLU A 184 10.54 10.85 15.66
N LYS A 185 9.84 10.10 14.81
CA LYS A 185 10.39 8.84 14.28
C LYS A 185 11.66 9.07 13.45
N LEU A 186 11.72 10.15 12.69
CA LEU A 186 12.92 10.53 11.95
C LEU A 186 14.04 10.93 12.91
N SER A 187 13.74 11.69 13.97
CA SER A 187 14.75 12.16 14.94
C SER A 187 15.45 11.01 15.68
N ARG A 188 14.74 9.90 15.93
CA ARG A 188 15.26 8.69 16.60
C ARG A 188 16.16 7.81 15.72
N LYS A 189 16.21 8.02 14.40
CA LYS A 189 17.11 7.26 13.51
C LYS A 189 18.57 7.64 13.77
N ARG A 190 19.50 6.70 13.59
CA ARG A 190 20.94 6.93 13.82
C ARG A 190 21.77 6.68 12.53
N PRO A 191 22.54 7.68 12.04
CA PRO A 191 22.46 9.10 12.42
C PRO A 191 21.10 9.70 12.02
N SER A 192 20.65 10.74 12.74
CA SER A 192 19.36 11.36 12.44
C SER A 192 19.42 12.07 11.09
N PRO A 193 18.51 11.76 10.15
CA PRO A 193 18.49 12.41 8.86
C PRO A 193 18.10 13.89 8.97
N LEU A 194 17.42 14.30 10.05
CA LEU A 194 17.02 15.69 10.28
C LEU A 194 18.22 16.66 10.35
N LEU A 195 19.41 16.16 10.71
CA LEU A 195 20.66 16.93 10.74
C LEU A 195 21.20 17.27 9.35
N ARG A 196 20.58 16.77 8.28
CA ARG A 196 21.00 16.99 6.90
C ARG A 196 19.93 17.74 6.12
N GLY A 197 20.25 18.96 5.70
CA GLY A 197 19.36 19.82 4.92
C GLY A 197 18.63 20.83 5.80
N GLN A 198 17.76 21.64 5.18
CA GLN A 198 17.08 22.73 5.88
C GLN A 198 15.81 22.22 6.60
N PRO A 199 15.50 22.71 7.82
CA PRO A 199 14.26 22.37 8.53
C PRO A 199 12.99 22.53 7.69
N LYS A 200 12.88 23.62 6.93
CA LYS A 200 11.73 23.85 6.03
C LYS A 200 11.54 22.75 4.98
N THR A 201 12.63 22.18 4.47
CA THR A 201 12.56 21.07 3.50
C THR A 201 12.04 19.80 4.17
N TRP A 202 12.47 19.53 5.40
CA TRP A 202 11.96 18.41 6.20
C TRP A 202 10.48 18.57 6.55
N ALA A 203 10.07 19.75 7.02
CA ALA A 203 8.66 20.06 7.29
C ALA A 203 7.78 19.81 6.04
N CYS A 204 8.20 20.35 4.89
CA CYS A 204 7.52 20.11 3.61
C CYS A 204 7.41 18.62 3.27
N GLY A 205 8.52 17.87 3.36
CA GLY A 205 8.51 16.43 3.09
C GLY A 205 7.61 15.63 4.03
N ILE A 206 7.54 16.01 5.31
CA ILE A 206 6.71 15.38 6.34
C ILE A 206 5.23 15.58 6.00
N ILE A 207 4.80 16.84 5.80
CA ILE A 207 3.40 17.17 5.50
C ILE A 207 2.97 16.49 4.19
N ARG A 208 3.80 16.53 3.14
CA ARG A 208 3.52 15.82 1.88
C ARG A 208 3.35 14.31 2.08
N THR A 209 4.12 13.72 2.98
CA THR A 209 4.06 12.27 3.23
C THR A 209 2.74 11.91 3.91
N ILE A 210 2.35 12.63 4.97
CA ILE A 210 1.06 12.41 5.64
C ILE A 210 -0.11 12.76 4.71
N GLY A 211 -0.01 13.87 3.97
CA GLY A 211 -0.97 14.29 2.95
C GLY A 211 -1.21 13.21 1.90
N MET A 212 -0.14 12.64 1.35
CA MET A 212 -0.25 11.55 0.38
C MET A 212 -0.96 10.33 0.97
N VAL A 213 -0.57 9.87 2.16
CA VAL A 213 -1.18 8.67 2.78
C VAL A 213 -2.69 8.84 2.95
N ASN A 214 -3.13 10.07 3.21
CA ASN A 214 -4.51 10.44 3.49
C ASN A 214 -5.23 11.10 2.32
N PHE A 215 -4.73 10.93 1.08
CA PHE A 215 -5.39 11.41 -0.14
C PHE A 215 -5.71 12.89 -0.15
N LEU A 216 -4.86 13.71 0.48
CA LEU A 216 -5.07 15.16 0.61
C LEU A 216 -5.27 15.85 -0.74
N ASP A 217 -4.69 15.34 -1.82
CA ASP A 217 -4.82 15.87 -3.18
C ASP A 217 -6.01 15.31 -3.98
N ASP A 218 -6.81 14.43 -3.37
CA ASP A 218 -8.10 13.99 -3.89
C ASP A 218 -9.17 15.03 -3.54
N ARG A 219 -9.99 15.40 -4.51
CA ARG A 219 -11.03 16.43 -4.34
C ARG A 219 -12.15 16.00 -3.40
N THR A 220 -12.29 14.70 -3.14
CA THR A 220 -13.28 14.19 -2.18
C THR A 220 -12.76 14.18 -0.75
N SER A 221 -11.46 14.39 -0.54
CA SER A 221 -10.88 14.47 0.81
C SER A 221 -11.28 15.76 1.53
N GLN A 222 -11.37 15.68 2.86
CA GLN A 222 -11.61 16.84 3.71
C GLN A 222 -10.60 16.84 4.86
N PRO A 223 -9.73 17.86 4.97
CA PRO A 223 -9.52 18.96 4.02
C PRO A 223 -8.92 18.50 2.68
N HIS A 224 -9.13 19.26 1.60
CA HIS A 224 -8.48 19.04 0.30
C HIS A 224 -7.37 20.07 0.03
N MET A 225 -6.19 19.61 -0.37
CA MET A 225 -5.09 20.45 -0.85
C MET A 225 -4.16 19.69 -1.81
N LYS A 226 -3.81 20.31 -2.95
CA LYS A 226 -2.77 19.76 -3.82
C LYS A 226 -1.41 19.73 -3.11
N LEU A 227 -0.70 18.60 -3.18
CA LEU A 227 0.61 18.46 -2.54
C LEU A 227 1.60 19.54 -3.01
N THR A 228 1.53 19.97 -4.26
CA THR A 228 2.36 21.05 -4.82
C THR A 228 2.08 22.42 -4.19
N ALA A 229 0.89 22.64 -3.62
CA ALA A 229 0.58 23.85 -2.88
C ALA A 229 1.34 23.92 -1.54
N ILE A 230 1.60 22.77 -0.90
CA ILE A 230 2.42 22.67 0.33
C ILE A 230 3.81 23.26 0.06
N ASP A 231 4.42 22.88 -1.06
CA ASP A 231 5.75 23.33 -1.46
C ASP A 231 5.81 24.86 -1.58
N LYS A 232 4.81 25.43 -2.28
CA LYS A 232 4.70 26.87 -2.51
C LYS A 232 4.56 27.63 -1.19
N VAL A 233 3.67 27.18 -0.31
CA VAL A 233 3.42 27.83 0.99
C VAL A 233 4.68 27.80 1.87
N LEU A 234 5.45 26.71 1.84
CA LEU A 234 6.68 26.59 2.63
C LEU A 234 7.92 27.19 1.93
N GLY A 235 7.77 27.78 0.74
CA GLY A 235 8.89 28.33 -0.03
C GLY A 235 9.95 27.27 -0.38
N VAL A 236 9.51 26.07 -0.74
CA VAL A 236 10.34 24.94 -1.17
C VAL A 236 10.03 24.63 -2.64
N GLY A 237 11.05 24.35 -3.44
CA GLY A 237 10.83 23.94 -4.84
C GLY A 237 10.14 22.58 -4.91
N GLU A 238 9.19 22.41 -5.82
CA GLU A 238 8.35 21.20 -5.94
C GLU A 238 9.16 19.90 -6.02
N SER A 239 10.17 19.86 -6.88
CA SER A 239 11.07 18.71 -7.01
C SER A 239 11.82 18.39 -5.71
N THR A 240 12.11 19.41 -4.91
CA THR A 240 12.79 19.25 -3.61
C THR A 240 11.82 18.69 -2.55
N GLY A 241 10.59 19.19 -2.50
CA GLY A 241 9.53 18.67 -1.62
C GLY A 241 9.20 17.22 -1.92
N GLN A 242 9.01 16.89 -3.21
CA GLN A 242 8.75 15.52 -3.67
C GLN A 242 9.92 14.58 -3.35
N GLN A 243 11.17 14.98 -3.63
CA GLN A 243 12.35 14.18 -3.29
C GLN A 243 12.45 13.91 -1.79
N LYS A 244 12.16 14.92 -0.95
CA LYS A 244 12.20 14.75 0.50
C LYS A 244 11.10 13.81 1.01
N SER A 245 9.87 13.93 0.49
CA SER A 245 8.81 12.96 0.81
C SER A 245 9.19 11.54 0.39
N MET A 246 9.76 11.36 -0.82
CA MET A 246 10.24 10.04 -1.28
C MET A 246 11.32 9.47 -0.35
N GLU A 247 12.26 10.30 0.11
CA GLU A 247 13.30 9.92 1.06
C GLU A 247 12.70 9.42 2.38
N ILE A 248 11.72 10.15 2.95
CA ILE A 248 11.02 9.76 4.18
C ILE A 248 10.32 8.42 4.00
N ARG A 249 9.52 8.28 2.93
CA ARG A 249 8.78 7.05 2.63
C ARG A 249 9.69 5.84 2.50
N LYS A 250 10.80 5.98 1.78
CA LYS A 250 11.78 4.90 1.64
C LYS A 250 12.43 4.54 2.98
N THR A 251 12.79 5.55 3.78
CA THR A 251 13.49 5.37 5.06
C THR A 251 12.62 4.68 6.11
N LEU A 252 11.34 5.06 6.17
CA LEU A 252 10.39 4.54 7.14
C LEU A 252 9.47 3.46 6.59
N LYS A 253 9.65 3.07 5.32
CA LYS A 253 8.82 2.09 4.58
C LYS A 253 7.33 2.46 4.55
N ILE A 254 7.01 3.75 4.59
CA ILE A 254 5.64 4.28 4.56
C ILE A 254 5.07 4.09 3.15
N ARG A 255 3.87 3.52 3.09
CA ARG A 255 3.14 3.25 1.85
C ARG A 255 1.81 3.99 1.83
N GLN A 256 1.19 4.03 0.65
CA GLN A 256 -0.23 4.40 0.54
C GLN A 256 -1.06 3.45 1.43
N PHE A 257 -2.04 3.98 2.15
CA PHE A 257 -2.90 3.23 3.10
C PHE A 257 -2.18 2.59 4.29
N ASP A 258 -1.01 3.12 4.67
CA ASP A 258 -0.32 2.68 5.88
C ASP A 258 -1.13 3.10 7.12
N MET A 259 -1.75 2.12 7.78
CA MET A 259 -2.66 2.33 8.93
C MET A 259 -2.02 3.11 10.07
N GLU A 260 -0.69 3.07 10.21
CA GLU A 260 0.00 3.84 11.24
C GLU A 260 -0.06 5.36 10.98
N TRP A 261 -0.16 5.75 9.71
CA TRP A 261 -0.13 7.12 9.22
C TRP A 261 -1.46 7.57 8.59
N THR A 262 -2.52 6.77 8.74
CA THR A 262 -3.89 7.15 8.41
C THR A 262 -4.48 8.02 9.51
N LEU A 263 -5.15 9.12 9.14
CA LEU A 263 -5.87 9.99 10.07
C LEU A 263 -6.93 9.19 10.84
N PRO A 264 -7.10 9.41 12.15
CA PRO A 264 -8.15 8.77 12.93
C PRO A 264 -9.54 8.88 12.30
N SER A 265 -9.92 10.07 11.83
CA SER A 265 -11.19 10.32 11.11
C SER A 265 -11.37 9.44 9.86
N HIS A 266 -10.29 9.19 9.13
CA HIS A 266 -10.33 8.34 7.94
C HIS A 266 -10.38 6.84 8.28
N LYS A 267 -10.01 6.41 9.49
CA LYS A 267 -9.95 4.97 9.83
C LYS A 267 -11.32 4.30 9.79
N GLU A 268 -12.40 5.03 10.05
CA GLU A 268 -13.76 4.49 10.04
C GLU A 268 -14.19 4.08 8.63
N ASP A 269 -13.89 4.93 7.63
CA ASP A 269 -14.20 4.66 6.22
C ASP A 269 -13.09 3.87 5.50
N HIS A 270 -11.94 3.67 6.13
CA HIS A 270 -10.79 3.05 5.51
C HIS A 270 -11.04 1.55 5.27
N PRO A 271 -11.13 1.09 4.00
CA PRO A 271 -11.52 -0.29 3.68
C PRO A 271 -10.52 -1.35 4.15
N LEU A 272 -9.35 -0.97 4.67
CA LEU A 272 -8.36 -1.91 5.22
C LEU A 272 -8.29 -1.89 6.75
N CYS A 273 -8.85 -0.87 7.43
CA CYS A 273 -8.81 -0.80 8.90
C CYS A 273 -9.66 -1.89 9.55
N TRP A 274 -10.67 -2.37 8.83
CA TRP A 274 -11.64 -3.34 9.29
C TRP A 274 -11.42 -4.74 8.72
N MET A 275 -10.37 -4.94 7.92
CA MET A 275 -10.12 -6.22 7.25
C MET A 275 -9.28 -7.14 8.12
N LEU A 276 -9.87 -8.22 8.64
CA LEU A 276 -9.20 -9.20 9.47
C LEU A 276 -9.16 -10.57 8.79
N ASN A 277 -8.10 -11.34 9.08
CA ASN A 277 -8.06 -12.74 8.67
C ASN A 277 -8.86 -13.57 9.69
N VAL A 278 -9.99 -14.11 9.24
CA VAL A 278 -10.86 -14.98 10.01
C VAL A 278 -10.90 -16.33 9.29
N ASN A 279 -10.36 -17.37 9.92
CA ASN A 279 -10.27 -18.73 9.37
C ASN A 279 -9.59 -18.82 7.98
N GLY A 280 -8.57 -17.99 7.73
CA GLY A 280 -7.85 -17.98 6.46
C GLY A 280 -8.46 -17.06 5.40
N LEU A 281 -9.65 -16.51 5.64
CA LEU A 281 -10.33 -15.57 4.74
C LEU A 281 -10.21 -14.15 5.28
N LEU A 282 -9.92 -13.19 4.40
CA LEU A 282 -9.89 -11.78 4.77
C LEU A 282 -11.31 -11.21 4.71
N MET A 283 -11.88 -10.86 5.85
CA MET A 283 -13.26 -10.39 6.01
C MET A 283 -13.29 -8.95 6.53
N ASP A 284 -14.23 -8.14 6.03
CA ASP A 284 -14.57 -6.86 6.68
C ASP A 284 -15.32 -7.17 7.98
N VAL A 285 -14.66 -6.91 9.10
CA VAL A 285 -15.18 -7.25 10.43
C VAL A 285 -16.42 -6.43 10.80
N ARG A 286 -16.70 -5.32 10.10
CA ARG A 286 -17.95 -4.56 10.31
C ARG A 286 -19.18 -5.38 9.95
N ASP A 287 -19.07 -6.25 8.94
CA ASP A 287 -20.13 -7.16 8.51
C ASP A 287 -20.05 -8.52 9.21
N ALA A 288 -19.06 -8.73 10.10
CA ALA A 288 -18.89 -9.99 10.81
C ALA A 288 -19.90 -10.14 11.96
N PRO A 289 -20.25 -11.39 12.35
CA PRO A 289 -21.05 -11.62 13.54
C PRO A 289 -20.47 -10.91 14.76
N ARG A 290 -21.32 -10.41 15.65
CA ARG A 290 -20.93 -9.63 16.84
C ARG A 290 -19.82 -10.30 17.66
N GLU A 291 -19.90 -11.61 17.85
CA GLU A 291 -18.90 -12.40 18.57
C GLU A 291 -17.49 -12.25 17.95
N VAL A 292 -17.38 -12.19 16.63
CA VAL A 292 -16.11 -11.98 15.92
C VAL A 292 -15.61 -10.55 16.13
N GLN A 293 -16.51 -9.56 16.16
CA GLN A 293 -16.17 -8.16 16.44
C GLN A 293 -15.65 -7.99 17.87
N GLU A 294 -16.30 -8.62 18.85
CA GLU A 294 -15.89 -8.62 20.26
C GLU A 294 -14.48 -9.23 20.42
N ILE A 295 -14.24 -10.41 19.83
CA ILE A 295 -12.91 -11.05 19.84
C ILE A 295 -11.85 -10.15 19.17
N ALA A 296 -12.19 -9.51 18.06
CA ALA A 296 -11.28 -8.60 17.37
C ALA A 296 -10.95 -7.36 18.21
N PHE A 297 -11.93 -6.83 18.92
CA PHE A 297 -11.77 -5.68 19.80
C PHE A 297 -10.92 -6.03 21.04
N GLU A 298 -11.20 -7.16 21.70
CA GLU A 298 -10.40 -7.66 22.82
C GLU A 298 -8.93 -7.88 22.44
N LYS A 299 -8.69 -8.33 21.21
CA LYS A 299 -7.33 -8.50 20.65
C LYS A 299 -6.69 -7.20 20.17
N GLY A 300 -7.38 -6.06 20.29
CA GLY A 300 -6.91 -4.75 19.83
C GLY A 300 -6.74 -4.64 18.30
N LEU A 301 -7.39 -5.52 17.55
CA LEU A 301 -7.31 -5.55 16.08
C LEU A 301 -8.23 -4.51 15.43
N ILE A 302 -9.26 -4.08 16.15
CA ILE A 302 -10.17 -3.00 15.77
C ILE A 302 -10.30 -1.97 16.89
N PRO A 303 -10.59 -0.69 16.56
CA PRO A 303 -10.62 0.38 17.55
C PRO A 303 -11.88 0.41 18.42
N HIS A 304 -12.98 -0.21 17.99
CA HIS A 304 -14.24 -0.35 18.71
C HIS A 304 -15.06 -1.47 18.07
N ILE A 305 -16.17 -1.89 18.69
CA ILE A 305 -17.14 -2.86 18.14
C ILE A 305 -18.15 -2.10 17.25
N PRO A 306 -18.15 -2.31 15.92
CA PRO A 306 -19.08 -1.63 15.01
C PRO A 306 -20.56 -1.79 15.39
N ALA A 307 -20.96 -3.00 15.79
CA ALA A 307 -22.34 -3.33 16.14
C ALA A 307 -22.90 -2.54 17.34
N ASP A 308 -22.05 -1.91 18.16
CA ASP A 308 -22.50 -1.07 19.27
C ASP A 308 -22.94 0.32 18.81
N ARG A 309 -22.48 0.79 17.64
CA ARG A 309 -22.85 2.11 17.11
C ARG A 309 -24.19 2.10 16.40
N ASP A 310 -24.54 1.01 15.71
CA ASP A 310 -25.83 0.87 15.02
C ASP A 310 -27.02 0.92 16.00
N ARG A 311 -26.80 0.58 17.27
CA ARG A 311 -27.79 0.70 18.35
C ARG A 311 -27.90 2.10 18.95
N ALA A 312 -26.90 2.95 18.79
CA ALA A 312 -26.90 4.31 19.33
C ALA A 312 -27.53 5.33 18.36
N SER A 313 -27.66 4.96 17.09
CA SER A 313 -28.32 5.73 16.01
C SER A 313 -29.77 5.29 15.72
N MET A 314 -30.27 4.27 16.42
CA MET A 314 -31.69 3.89 16.51
C MET A 314 -32.33 4.43 17.78
#